data_AF-A0A7C6WEU9-F1
#
_entry.id   AF-A0A7C6WEU9-F1
#
_cell.length_a   1.000
_cell.length_b   1.000
_cell.length_c   1.000
_cell.angle_alpha   90.00
_cell.angle_beta   90.00
_cell.angle_gamma   90.00
#
_symmetry.space_group_name_H-M   'P 1'
#
loop_
_entity.id
_entity.type
_entity.pdbx_description
1 polymer ?
#
loop_
_entity_poly.entity_id
_entity_poly.type
_entity_poly.pdbx_seq_one_letter_code
_entity_poly.pdbx_strand_id
1 'polypeptide(L)'
;MYNGKIFCNDTGNHFFYQNADPPFDIITIRLPSLTIRNQPRTGLMTTISFFYQSISLKVVASAVPITDEEYLYTQLQLSPEELKYIKSTNFFVVL
;
A
#
# COMPACT_ATOMS: atom_id res chain seq x y z
N MET A 1 -15.02 8.44 -4.47
CA MET A 1 -15.04 7.41 -3.42
C MET A 1 -15.05 6.06 -4.11
N TYR A 2 -14.13 5.17 -3.73
CA TYR A 2 -14.13 3.79 -4.22
C TYR A 2 -15.00 2.94 -3.27
N ASN A 3 -15.93 2.15 -3.81
CA ASN A 3 -16.78 1.23 -3.05
C ASN A 3 -16.38 -0.21 -3.39
N GLY A 4 -16.11 -1.05 -2.40
CA GLY A 4 -15.51 -2.35 -2.65
C GLY A 4 -15.34 -3.23 -1.41
N LYS A 5 -14.81 -4.42 -1.62
CA LYS A 5 -14.60 -5.42 -0.57
C LYS A 5 -13.12 -5.50 -0.20
N ILE A 6 -12.84 -5.55 1.10
CA ILE A 6 -11.49 -5.78 1.64
C ILE A 6 -11.40 -7.21 2.16
N PHE A 7 -10.37 -7.92 1.73
CA PHE A 7 -10.00 -9.25 2.23
C PHE A 7 -8.64 -9.13 2.92
N CYS A 8 -8.46 -9.79 4.07
CA CYS A 8 -7.16 -9.90 4.73
C CYS A 8 -6.72 -11.36 4.80
N ASN A 9 -5.41 -11.58 4.78
CA ASN A 9 -4.85 -12.91 5.04
C ASN A 9 -4.78 -13.21 6.55
N ASP A 10 -4.60 -14.47 6.92
CA ASP A 10 -4.59 -14.93 8.33
C ASP A 10 -3.53 -14.24 9.21
N THR A 11 -2.49 -13.66 8.59
CA THR A 11 -1.41 -12.94 9.30
C THR A 11 -1.68 -11.44 9.45
N GLY A 12 -2.77 -10.92 8.87
CA GLY A 12 -3.15 -9.50 8.93
C GLY A 12 -2.13 -8.56 8.28
N ASN A 13 -1.34 -9.08 7.33
CA ASN A 13 -0.23 -8.39 6.70
C ASN A 13 -0.46 -8.09 5.21
N HIS A 14 -1.41 -8.79 4.59
CA HIS A 14 -1.77 -8.60 3.20
C HIS A 14 -3.27 -8.34 3.13
N PHE A 15 -3.62 -7.21 2.53
CA PHE A 15 -4.98 -6.78 2.30
C PHE A 15 -5.21 -6.70 0.79
N PHE A 16 -6.36 -7.18 0.36
CA PHE A 16 -6.82 -7.11 -1.03
C PHE A 16 -8.10 -6.31 -1.05
N TYR A 17 -8.09 -5.19 -1.74
CA TYR A 17 -9.28 -4.42 -2.03
C TYR A 17 -9.69 -4.65 -3.48
N GLN A 18 -10.95 -5.04 -3.69
CA GLN A 18 -11.54 -5.17 -5.01
C GLN A 18 -12.62 -4.11 -5.17
N ASN A 19 -12.46 -3.24 -6.17
CA ASN A 19 -13.46 -2.24 -6.49
C ASN A 19 -14.74 -2.92 -7.01
N ALA A 20 -15.90 -2.51 -6.50
CA ALA A 20 -17.20 -3.03 -6.91
C ALA A 20 -17.68 -2.44 -8.24
N ASP A 21 -17.13 -1.29 -8.63
CA ASP A 21 -17.50 -0.56 -9.84
C ASP A 21 -16.41 -0.68 -10.93
N PRO A 22 -16.78 -0.62 -12.23
CA PRO A 22 -15.82 -0.51 -13.32
C PRO A 22 -14.81 0.63 -13.06
N PRO A 23 -13.51 0.40 -13.29
CA PRO A 23 -12.92 -0.71 -14.05
C PRO A 23 -12.62 -2.01 -13.26
N PHE A 24 -13.18 -2.18 -12.06
CA PHE A 24 -12.96 -3.35 -11.18
C PHE A 24 -11.49 -3.53 -10.77
N ASP A 25 -10.81 -2.42 -10.50
CA ASP A 25 -9.40 -2.43 -10.07
C ASP A 25 -9.20 -3.28 -8.81
N ILE A 26 -8.07 -3.99 -8.79
CA ILE A 26 -7.62 -4.75 -7.63
C ILE A 26 -6.46 -4.01 -7.01
N ILE A 27 -6.58 -3.70 -5.73
CA ILE A 27 -5.55 -3.05 -4.94
C ILE A 27 -5.03 -4.05 -3.94
N THR A 28 -3.72 -4.30 -3.96
CA THR A 28 -3.04 -5.12 -2.96
C THR A 28 -2.25 -4.21 -2.04
N ILE A 29 -2.52 -4.29 -0.74
CA ILE A 29 -1.83 -3.51 0.28
C ILE A 29 -1.05 -4.49 1.16
N ARG A 30 0.27 -4.33 1.20
CA ARG A 30 1.15 -5.09 2.08
C ARG A 30 1.61 -4.19 3.22
N LEU A 31 1.18 -4.52 4.42
CA LEU A 31 1.53 -3.82 5.65
C LEU A 31 2.16 -4.81 6.63
N PRO A 32 3.23 -4.45 7.35
CA PRO A 32 3.61 -5.20 8.53
C PRO A 32 2.47 -5.12 9.56
N SER A 33 2.16 -6.25 10.21
CA SER A 33 0.94 -6.47 10.98
C SER A 33 0.60 -5.28 11.88
N LEU A 34 -0.62 -4.76 11.73
CA LEU A 34 -1.17 -3.74 12.62
C LEU A 34 -1.35 -4.24 14.06
N THR A 35 -1.23 -5.55 14.27
CA THR A 35 -1.62 -6.26 15.50
C THR A 35 -0.82 -5.90 16.75
N ILE A 36 0.34 -5.22 16.66
CA ILE A 36 1.19 -5.13 17.85
C ILE A 36 1.02 -3.83 18.66
N ARG A 37 0.78 -2.62 18.13
CA ARG A 37 0.96 -1.39 18.98
C ARG A 37 0.19 -0.08 18.70
N ASN A 38 -0.97 -0.02 18.03
CA ASN A 38 -1.68 1.26 17.75
C ASN A 38 -0.83 2.38 17.08
N GLN A 39 0.40 2.06 16.65
CA GLN A 39 1.32 3.00 16.04
C GLN A 39 1.12 2.95 14.54
N PRO A 40 1.22 4.11 13.85
CA PRO A 40 1.22 4.14 12.40
C PRO A 40 2.30 3.22 11.84
N ARG A 41 1.94 2.46 10.81
CA ARG A 41 2.86 1.56 10.11
C ARG A 41 2.93 1.92 8.64
N THR A 42 4.17 2.00 8.17
CA THR A 42 4.47 2.20 6.77
C THR A 42 4.48 0.87 6.03
N GLY A 43 3.91 0.83 4.83
CA GLY A 43 3.99 -0.30 3.92
C GLY A 43 3.84 0.12 2.47
N LEU A 44 3.53 -0.86 1.63
CA LEU A 44 3.44 -0.68 0.18
C LEU A 44 2.05 -1.07 -0.31
N MET A 45 1.46 -0.20 -1.12
CA MET A 45 0.20 -0.42 -1.82
C MET A 45 0.48 -0.49 -3.31
N THR A 46 0.10 -1.58 -3.94
CA THR A 46 0.22 -1.77 -5.38
C THR A 46 -1.16 -1.97 -5.97
N THR A 47 -1.50 -1.18 -6.96
CA THR A 47 -2.70 -1.38 -7.76
C THR A 47 -2.37 -2.23 -8.98
N ILE A 48 -3.20 -3.24 -9.21
CA ILE A 48 -3.21 -4.02 -10.45
C ILE A 48 -4.51 -3.64 -11.15
N SER A 49 -4.38 -2.91 -12.25
CA SER A 49 -5.49 -2.54 -13.11
C SER A 49 -5.26 -3.12 -14.50
N PHE A 50 -6.33 -3.57 -15.15
CA PHE A 50 -6.30 -3.94 -16.56
C PHE A 50 -6.32 -2.72 -17.48
N PHE A 51 -6.80 -1.58 -16.97
CA PHE A 51 -7.06 -0.37 -17.75
C PHE A 51 -6.08 0.75 -17.45
N TYR A 52 -5.45 0.73 -16.29
CA TYR A 52 -4.47 1.71 -15.86
C TYR A 52 -3.10 1.10 -15.63
N GLN A 53 -2.07 1.94 -15.70
CA GLN A 53 -0.72 1.53 -15.34
C GLN A 53 -0.69 1.10 -13.87
N SER A 54 -0.13 -0.07 -13.60
CA SER A 54 0.09 -0.53 -12.24
C SER A 54 1.02 0.44 -11.51
N ILE A 55 0.51 1.13 -10.50
CA ILE A 55 1.29 1.99 -9.62
C ILE A 55 1.59 1.28 -8.30
N SER A 56 2.75 1.59 -7.71
CA SER A 56 3.10 1.22 -6.34
C SER A 56 3.38 2.47 -5.53
N LEU A 57 2.73 2.57 -4.37
CA LEU A 57 2.76 3.72 -3.48
C LEU A 57 3.23 3.29 -2.08
N LYS A 58 4.00 4.15 -1.43
CA LYS A 58 4.26 4.05 0.00
C LYS A 58 3.01 4.54 0.75
N VAL A 59 2.55 3.78 1.73
CA VAL A 59 1.33 4.09 2.48
C VAL A 59 1.59 4.00 3.97
N VAL A 60 0.88 4.83 4.75
CA VAL A 60 0.87 4.76 6.21
C VAL A 60 -0.52 4.32 6.64
N ALA A 61 -0.58 3.23 7.39
CA ALA A 61 -1.80 2.73 8.00
C ALA A 61 -1.81 3.03 9.50
N SER A 62 -2.92 3.57 10.00
CA SER A 62 -3.11 3.91 11.41
C SER A 62 -4.53 3.59 11.84
N ALA A 63 -4.71 3.20 13.11
CA ALA A 63 -6.03 2.97 13.71
C ALA A 63 -6.81 4.27 13.95
N VAL A 64 -6.10 5.40 14.05
CA VAL A 64 -6.66 6.74 14.25
C VAL A 64 -6.26 7.62 13.06
N PRO A 65 -7.15 8.49 12.55
CA PRO A 65 -6.80 9.45 11.50
C PRO A 65 -5.58 10.28 11.90
N ILE A 66 -4.60 10.37 11.00
CA ILE A 66 -3.41 11.20 11.18
C ILE A 66 -3.71 12.55 10.54
N THR A 67 -3.74 13.62 11.32
CA THR A 67 -3.97 14.99 10.84
C THR A 67 -2.69 15.81 10.73
N ASP A 68 -1.57 15.28 11.21
CA ASP A 68 -0.26 15.93 11.17
C ASP A 68 0.38 15.76 9.79
N GLU A 69 0.38 16.83 8.99
CA GLU A 69 0.94 16.83 7.64
C GLU A 69 2.46 16.70 7.64
N GLU A 70 3.19 17.34 8.56
CA GLU A 70 4.65 17.25 8.63
C GLU A 70 5.09 15.81 8.93
N TYR A 71 4.41 15.16 9.87
CA TYR A 71 4.61 13.74 10.13
C TYR A 71 4.37 12.91 8.87
N LEU A 72 3.26 13.13 8.15
CA LEU A 72 2.95 12.40 6.92
C LEU A 72 4.01 12.62 5.84
N TYR A 73 4.51 13.85 5.66
CA TYR A 73 5.57 14.15 4.71
C TYR A 73 6.84 13.35 5.00
N THR A 74 7.28 13.30 6.26
CA THR A 74 8.48 12.54 6.64
C THR A 74 8.32 11.04 6.45
N GLN A 75 7.12 10.50 6.70
CA GLN A 75 6.86 9.06 6.58
C GLN A 75 6.63 8.59 5.15
N LEU A 76 5.96 9.39 4.32
CA LEU A 76 5.56 9.01 2.95
C LEU A 76 6.65 9.27 1.91
N GLN A 77 7.65 10.09 2.21
CA GLN A 77 8.83 10.22 1.36
C GLN A 77 9.61 8.90 1.33
N LEU A 78 9.92 8.43 0.12
CA LEU A 78 10.79 7.27 -0.09
C LEU A 78 12.25 7.68 0.15
N SER A 79 12.93 7.00 1.06
CA SER A 79 14.36 7.20 1.23
C SER A 79 15.14 6.58 0.06
N PRO A 80 16.36 7.06 -0.23
CA PRO A 80 17.23 6.46 -1.24
C PRO A 80 17.51 4.97 -1.00
N GLU A 81 17.61 4.55 0.26
CA GLU A 81 17.82 3.16 0.68
C GLU A 81 16.59 2.29 0.40
N GLU A 82 15.40 2.80 0.72
CA GLU A 82 14.13 2.14 0.41
C GLU A 82 13.95 1.99 -1.10
N LEU A 83 14.28 3.02 -1.88
CA LEU A 83 14.26 2.97 -3.34
C LEU A 83 15.21 1.91 -3.89
N LYS A 84 16.41 1.77 -3.30
CA LYS A 84 17.39 0.74 -3.66
C LYS A 84 16.86 -0.66 -3.36
N TYR A 85 16.20 -0.85 -2.22
CA TYR A 85 15.57 -2.11 -1.84
C TYR A 85 14.41 -2.48 -2.78
N ILE A 86 13.52 -1.53 -3.09
CA ILE A 86 12.40 -1.72 -4.03
C ILE A 86 12.92 -2.12 -5.41
N LYS A 87 13.97 -1.45 -5.92
CA LYS A 87 14.61 -1.80 -7.19
C LYS A 87 15.25 -3.19 -7.19
N SER A 88 15.84 -3.62 -6.07
CA SER A 88 16.46 -4.95 -5.96
C SER A 88 15.45 -6.09 -5.81
N THR A 89 14.24 -5.80 -5.32
CA THR A 89 13.20 -6.81 -5.06
C THR A 89 12.12 -6.86 -6.15
N ASN A 90 11.99 -5.80 -6.96
CA ASN A 90 11.13 -5.77 -8.13
C ASN A 90 11.98 -5.91 -9.40
N PHE A 91 12.01 -7.11 -9.98
CA PHE A 91 12.59 -7.31 -11.31
C PHE A 91 11.65 -6.67 -12.35
N PHE A 92 12.01 -5.49 -12.84
CA PHE A 92 11.45 -4.98 -14.09
C PHE A 92 12.06 -5.80 -15.22
N VAL A 93 11.33 -6.82 -15.70
CA VAL A 93 11.64 -7.43 -16.99
C VAL A 93 11.22 -6.42 -18.05
N VAL A 94 12.20 -5.73 -18.63
CA VAL A 94 11.99 -5.00 -19.88
C VAL A 94 12.05 -6.04 -21.00
N LEU A 95 10.90 -6.32 -21.61
CA LEU A 95 10.81 -7.10 -22.85
C LEU A 95 11.06 -6.19 -24.05
#